data_AF-A0A6N9URZ4-F1
#
_entry.id   AF-A0A6N9URZ4-F1
#
_cell.length_a   1.000
_cell.length_b   1.000
_cell.length_c   1.000
_cell.angle_alpha   90.00
_cell.angle_beta   90.00
_cell.angle_gamma   90.00
#
_symmetry.space_group_name_H-M   'P 1'
#
loop_
_entity.id
_entity.type
_entity.pdbx_description
1 polymer ?
#
loop_
_entity_poly.entity_id
_entity_poly.type
_entity_poly.pdbx_seq_one_letter_code
_entity_poly.pdbx_strand_id
1 'polypeptide(L)'
;LGGWPQSLTPAPFDAVDHAGVFGLEGAERGPAAVAEVAELVAGGAIGGELVAAVGPDLHLATERGVVVLDTRLMPGWELVSAEGAPCTVPLRELKRAAGVQDGLF
;
A
#
# COMPACT_ATOMS: atom_id res chain seq x y z
N LEU A 1 17.41 -31.67 -5.96
CA LEU A 1 18.18 -30.59 -6.63
C LEU A 1 19.54 -30.53 -5.95
N GLY A 2 20.59 -30.91 -6.66
CA GLY A 2 21.94 -31.07 -6.12
C GLY A 2 22.75 -29.78 -6.25
N GLY A 3 23.32 -29.33 -5.14
CA GLY A 3 24.41 -28.36 -5.09
C GLY A 3 23.97 -26.91 -4.94
N TRP A 4 24.08 -26.39 -3.72
CA TRP A 4 24.02 -24.95 -3.44
C TRP A 4 25.15 -24.22 -4.21
N PRO A 5 24.92 -23.03 -4.80
CA PRO A 5 25.99 -22.27 -5.44
C PRO A 5 27.14 -22.01 -4.47
N GLN A 6 28.38 -22.29 -4.88
CA GLN A 6 29.57 -22.05 -4.04
C GLN A 6 29.75 -20.58 -3.64
N SER A 7 29.14 -19.66 -4.38
CA SER A 7 29.15 -18.22 -4.09
C SER A 7 28.18 -17.79 -2.99
N LEU A 8 27.35 -18.70 -2.47
CA LEU A 8 26.35 -18.39 -1.45
C LEU A 8 26.69 -19.08 -0.13
N THR A 9 26.73 -18.29 0.93
CA THR A 9 26.82 -18.78 2.30
C THR A 9 25.41 -18.92 2.87
N PRO A 10 25.00 -20.11 3.35
CA PRO A 10 23.75 -20.26 4.09
C PRO A 10 23.74 -19.35 5.31
N ALA A 11 22.65 -18.60 5.52
CA ALA A 11 22.45 -17.74 6.68
C ALA A 11 21.13 -18.08 7.36
N PRO A 12 21.01 -17.84 8.68
CA PRO A 12 19.72 -17.90 9.38
C PRO A 12 18.69 -16.95 8.76
N PHE A 13 17.41 -17.29 8.90
CA PHE A 13 16.33 -16.38 8.58
C PHE A 13 16.11 -15.42 9.76
N ASP A 14 16.54 -14.17 9.60
CA ASP A 14 16.39 -13.11 10.59
C ASP A 14 15.38 -12.07 10.08
N ALA A 15 14.09 -12.33 10.27
CA ALA A 15 13.03 -11.40 9.86
C ALA A 15 13.14 -10.08 10.63
N VAL A 16 13.19 -8.97 9.90
CA VAL A 16 13.09 -7.61 10.46
C VAL A 16 11.77 -7.01 10.02
N ASP A 17 10.89 -6.74 10.99
CA ASP A 17 9.63 -6.05 10.75
C ASP A 17 9.89 -4.55 10.60
N HIS A 18 9.49 -3.99 9.46
CA HIS A 18 9.61 -2.56 9.17
C HIS A 18 8.26 -1.83 9.22
N ALA A 19 7.17 -2.50 9.64
CA ALA A 19 5.83 -1.93 9.65
C ALA A 19 5.77 -0.57 10.37
N GLY A 20 6.43 -0.43 11.53
CA GLY A 20 6.47 0.82 12.29
C GLY A 20 7.12 1.97 11.57
N VAL A 21 8.21 1.71 10.84
CA VAL A 21 8.93 2.72 10.04
C VAL A 21 7.99 3.37 9.02
N PHE A 22 6.99 2.62 8.55
CA PHE A 22 6.04 3.06 7.56
C PHE A 22 4.65 3.40 8.10
N GLY A 23 4.47 3.46 9.43
CA GLY A 23 3.17 3.80 10.04
C GLY A 23 2.12 2.70 9.94
N LEU A 24 2.53 1.44 9.76
CA LEU A 24 1.66 0.27 9.68
C LEU A 24 1.53 -0.50 11.01
N GLU A 25 2.00 0.08 12.13
CA GLU A 25 1.87 -0.51 13.46
C GLU A 25 0.48 -0.24 14.09
N GLY A 26 -0.07 -1.24 14.81
CA GLY A 26 -1.37 -1.15 15.47
C GLY A 26 -2.22 -2.41 15.29
N ALA A 27 -3.24 -2.58 16.15
CA ALA A 27 -3.99 -3.83 16.32
C ALA A 27 -4.46 -4.42 14.97
N GLU A 28 -3.75 -5.46 14.51
CA GLU A 28 -3.88 -6.13 13.19
C GLU A 28 -3.19 -5.43 11.98
N ARG A 29 -1.91 -5.02 12.09
CA ARG A 29 -0.99 -4.65 10.97
C ARG A 29 -1.43 -3.48 10.04
N GLY A 30 -2.07 -2.46 10.62
CA GLY A 30 -2.46 -1.23 9.93
C GLY A 30 -3.89 -1.29 9.38
N PRO A 31 -4.53 -0.14 9.06
CA PRO A 31 -5.87 -0.14 8.51
C PRO A 31 -5.85 -0.87 7.16
N ALA A 32 -6.44 -2.07 7.13
CA ALA A 32 -6.51 -2.88 5.92
C ALA A 32 -7.13 -2.03 4.79
N ALA A 33 -6.33 -1.75 3.77
CA ALA A 33 -6.81 -1.01 2.62
C ALA A 33 -8.01 -1.72 2.01
N VAL A 34 -9.08 -0.97 1.77
CA VAL A 34 -10.33 -1.50 1.23
C VAL A 34 -10.37 -1.44 -0.29
N ALA A 35 -9.55 -0.56 -0.88
CA ALA A 35 -9.46 -0.37 -2.31
C ALA A 35 -8.10 0.26 -2.69
N GLU A 36 -7.81 0.23 -3.98
CA GLU A 36 -6.74 0.99 -4.61
C GLU A 36 -7.32 1.90 -5.71
N VAL A 37 -6.65 3.01 -5.99
CA VAL A 37 -6.99 3.88 -7.12
C VAL A 37 -6.61 3.16 -8.41
N ALA A 38 -7.60 2.90 -9.27
CA ALA A 38 -7.36 2.21 -10.54
C ALA A 38 -6.73 3.14 -11.59
N GLU A 39 -7.13 4.42 -11.61
CA GLU A 39 -6.61 5.44 -12.50
C GLU A 39 -6.92 6.86 -11.96
N LEU A 40 -6.10 7.83 -12.37
CA LEU A 40 -6.40 9.26 -12.18
C LEU A 40 -7.07 9.81 -13.44
N VAL A 41 -8.19 10.50 -13.26
CA VAL A 41 -9.05 10.99 -14.36
C VAL A 41 -9.26 12.49 -14.26
N ALA A 42 -9.39 13.16 -15.39
CA ALA A 42 -9.56 14.61 -15.43
C ALA A 42 -10.80 15.04 -14.63
N GLY A 43 -10.63 16.01 -13.73
CA GLY A 43 -11.68 16.46 -12.81
C GLY A 43 -11.98 15.50 -11.65
N GLY A 44 -11.30 14.36 -11.57
CA GLY A 44 -11.33 13.48 -10.42
C GLY A 44 -10.48 14.01 -9.27
N ALA A 45 -10.86 13.66 -8.05
CA ALA A 45 -10.13 13.96 -6.83
C ALA A 45 -10.19 12.79 -5.86
N ILE A 46 -9.19 12.70 -5.01
CA ILE A 46 -9.18 11.86 -3.83
C ILE A 46 -8.60 12.70 -2.68
N GLY A 47 -9.38 12.87 -1.62
CA GLY A 47 -8.97 13.55 -0.41
C GLY A 47 -8.88 12.57 0.75
N GLY A 48 -7.95 12.82 1.66
CA GLY A 48 -7.77 12.00 2.84
C GLY A 48 -6.51 12.36 3.60
N GLU A 49 -6.38 11.80 4.80
CA GLU A 49 -5.16 11.89 5.60
C GLU A 49 -4.15 10.85 5.11
N LEU A 50 -2.89 11.26 4.86
CA LEU A 50 -1.81 10.32 4.54
C LEU A 50 -1.40 9.59 5.83
N VAL A 51 -1.75 8.31 5.95
CA VAL A 51 -1.50 7.50 7.16
C VAL A 51 -0.28 6.59 7.03
N ALA A 52 0.12 6.25 5.80
CA ALA A 52 1.33 5.47 5.54
C ALA A 52 1.87 5.75 4.12
N ALA A 53 3.18 5.57 3.93
CA ALA A 53 3.84 5.62 2.63
C ALA A 53 4.88 4.49 2.55
N VAL A 54 4.66 3.50 1.68
CA VAL A 54 5.47 2.28 1.59
C VAL A 54 5.90 2.06 0.15
N GLY A 55 7.18 2.29 -0.15
CA GLY A 55 7.64 2.24 -1.54
C GLY A 55 6.87 3.24 -2.42
N PRO A 56 6.26 2.80 -3.53
CA PRO A 56 5.46 3.69 -4.37
C PRO A 56 4.04 3.94 -3.84
N ASP A 57 3.60 3.30 -2.77
CA ASP A 57 2.20 3.29 -2.33
C ASP A 57 1.95 4.33 -1.23
N LEU A 58 0.95 5.18 -1.44
CA LEU A 58 0.42 6.13 -0.44
C LEU A 58 -0.90 5.60 0.11
N HIS A 59 -1.02 5.48 1.43
CA HIS A 59 -2.25 5.05 2.08
C HIS A 59 -2.99 6.28 2.59
N LEU A 60 -4.18 6.52 2.04
CA LEU A 60 -5.01 7.66 2.36
C LEU A 60 -6.21 7.20 3.20
N ALA A 61 -6.37 7.72 4.41
CA ALA A 61 -7.60 7.58 5.17
C ALA A 61 -8.66 8.52 4.59
N THR A 62 -9.61 7.93 3.86
CA THR A 62 -10.71 8.63 3.17
C THR A 62 -12.04 8.38 3.87
N GLU A 63 -13.11 9.02 3.39
CA GLU A 63 -14.48 8.74 3.81
C GLU A 63 -14.95 7.30 3.51
N ARG A 64 -14.24 6.59 2.62
CA ARG A 64 -14.55 5.20 2.21
C ARG A 64 -13.70 4.17 2.95
N GLY A 65 -12.83 4.59 3.87
CA GLY A 65 -11.79 3.76 4.47
C GLY A 65 -10.41 4.06 3.88
N VAL A 66 -9.43 3.18 4.14
CA VAL A 66 -8.08 3.38 3.60
C VAL A 66 -8.01 2.95 2.13
N VAL A 67 -7.61 3.89 1.29
CA VAL A 67 -7.42 3.70 -0.15
C VAL A 67 -5.95 3.86 -0.48
N VAL A 68 -5.40 2.95 -1.30
CA VAL A 68 -4.01 3.02 -1.76
C VAL A 68 -3.92 3.78 -3.08
N LEU A 69 -3.03 4.78 -3.14
CA LEU A 69 -2.64 5.48 -4.35
C LEU A 69 -1.20 5.11 -4.72
N ASP A 70 -1.03 4.53 -5.90
CA ASP A 70 0.29 4.28 -6.47
C ASP A 70 0.87 5.57 -7.07
N THR A 71 1.99 6.05 -6.54
CA THR A 71 2.69 7.26 -7.00
C THR A 71 3.13 7.18 -8.47
N ARG A 72 3.18 6.00 -9.08
CA ARG A 72 3.44 5.84 -10.52
C ARG A 72 2.28 6.30 -11.40
N LEU A 73 1.08 6.45 -10.84
CA LEU A 73 -0.08 7.06 -11.52
C LEU A 73 0.00 8.60 -11.52
N MET A 74 0.83 9.18 -10.65
CA MET A 74 0.90 10.61 -10.41
C MET A 74 1.70 11.47 -11.40
N PRO A 75 2.47 10.98 -12.38
CA PRO A 75 3.10 11.87 -13.37
C PRO A 75 2.06 12.79 -14.04
N GLY A 76 2.24 14.11 -13.89
CA GLY A 76 1.32 15.12 -14.41
C GLY A 76 0.16 15.49 -13.45
N TRP A 77 0.14 14.96 -12.24
CA TRP A 77 -0.87 15.24 -11.20
C TRP A 77 -0.21 15.90 -9.98
N GLU A 78 -0.96 16.75 -9.29
CA GLU A 78 -0.49 17.49 -8.12
C GLU A 78 -1.10 16.94 -6.83
N LEU A 79 -0.32 16.93 -5.74
CA LEU A 79 -0.84 16.81 -4.39
C LEU A 79 -1.09 18.21 -3.86
N VAL A 80 -2.34 18.47 -3.50
CA VAL A 80 -2.77 19.74 -2.91
C VAL A 80 -3.29 19.49 -1.51
N SER A 81 -3.14 20.49 -0.62
CA SER A 81 -3.88 20.48 0.63
C SER A 81 -5.37 20.61 0.32
N ALA A 82 -6.16 19.67 0.83
CA ALA A 82 -7.60 19.64 0.63
C ALA A 82 -8.29 19.30 1.96
N GLU A 83 -9.33 20.04 2.30
CA GLU A 83 -10.20 19.71 3.43
C GLU A 83 -11.34 18.84 2.92
N GLY A 84 -11.39 17.56 3.35
CA GLY A 84 -12.56 16.70 3.17
C GLY A 84 -13.04 16.49 1.73
N ALA A 85 -12.13 16.40 0.75
CA ALA A 85 -12.52 16.19 -0.65
C ALA A 85 -13.07 14.77 -0.88
N PRO A 86 -14.16 14.62 -1.66
CA PRO A 86 -14.75 13.31 -1.94
C PRO A 86 -13.84 12.48 -2.84
N CYS A 87 -13.78 11.17 -2.60
CA CYS A 87 -13.14 10.24 -3.52
C CYS A 87 -14.04 10.03 -4.75
N THR A 88 -13.65 10.61 -5.89
CA THR A 88 -14.36 10.54 -7.18
C THR A 88 -13.58 9.81 -8.28
N VAL A 89 -12.34 9.41 -7.99
CA VAL A 89 -11.54 8.58 -8.90
C VAL A 89 -12.04 7.13 -8.92
N PRO A 90 -11.88 6.41 -10.04
CA PRO A 90 -12.18 4.98 -10.11
C PRO A 90 -11.37 4.18 -9.09
N LEU A 91 -12.05 3.33 -8.32
CA LEU A 91 -11.44 2.45 -7.34
C LEU A 91 -11.57 0.99 -7.75
N ARG A 92 -10.55 0.20 -7.46
CA ARG A 92 -10.60 -1.27 -7.50
C ARG A 92 -10.67 -1.79 -6.07
N GLU A 93 -11.74 -2.50 -5.73
CA GLU A 93 -11.90 -3.11 -4.40
C GLU A 93 -10.81 -4.15 -4.14
N LEU A 94 -10.18 -4.04 -2.97
CA LEU A 94 -9.25 -5.03 -2.47
C LEU A 94 -10.06 -6.09 -1.72
N LYS A 95 -10.15 -7.28 -2.30
CA LYS A 95 -10.73 -8.41 -1.59
C LYS A 95 -9.82 -8.73 -0.41
N ARG A 96 -10.38 -8.79 0.80
CA ARG A 96 -9.66 -9.35 1.96
C ARG A 96 -9.09 -10.71 1.53
N ALA A 97 -7.77 -10.83 1.51
CA ALA A 97 -7.14 -12.07 1.12
C ALA A 97 -7.60 -13.17 2.08
N ALA A 98 -8.52 -14.03 1.62
CA ALA A 98 -8.80 -15.31 2.25
C ALA A 98 -7.67 -16.26 1.84
N GLY A 99 -6.46 -15.95 2.27
CA GLY A 99 -5.27 -16.68 1.87
C GLY A 99 -4.20 -16.45 2.91
N VAL A 100 -3.95 -17.47 3.72
CA VAL A 100 -2.62 -17.62 4.29
C VAL A 100 -1.69 -17.64 3.07
N GLN A 101 -0.80 -16.66 2.97
CA GLN A 101 0.31 -16.76 2.04
C GLN A 101 1.17 -17.90 2.58
N ASP A 102 0.87 -19.14 2.17
CA ASP A 102 1.59 -20.38 2.52
C ASP A 102 2.98 -20.44 1.85
N GLY A 103 3.61 -19.26 1.70
CA GLY A 103 4.96 -19.09 1.18
C GLY A 103 5.06 -17.96 0.15
N LEU A 104 5.98 -17.02 0.42
CA LEU A 104 6.93 -16.65 -0.65
C LEU A 104 8.33 -17.22 -0.32
N PHE A 105 8.34 -18.34 0.41
CA PHE A 105 9.32 -19.42 0.52
C PHE A 105 8.59 -20.61 1.13
#